data_AF-A0A143DD23-F1
#
_entry.id   AF-A0A143DD23-F1
#
_cell.length_a   1.000
_cell.length_b   1.000
_cell.length_c   1.000
_cell.angle_alpha   90.00
_cell.angle_beta   90.00
_cell.angle_gamma   90.00
#
_symmetry.space_group_name_H-M   'P 1'
#
loop_
_entity.id
_entity.type
_entity.pdbx_description
1 polymer ?
#
loop_
_entity_poly.entity_id
_entity_poly.type
_entity_poly.pdbx_seq_one_letter_code
_entity_poly.pdbx_strand_id
1 'polypeptide(L)' 'MSELINLRKARKQKQRADKDKESKANRTLHGQARAVRDSVRAATERHNRYLDGHLRETPPPGDLAKETQDKE' A
#
# COMPACT_ATOMS: atom_id res chain seq x y z
N MET A 1 -39.44 -12.24 8.59
CA MET A 1 -38.72 -13.45 9.05
C MET A 1 -37.25 -13.14 9.04
N SER A 2 -36.55 -13.27 10.16
CA SER A 2 -35.09 -13.09 10.21
C SER A 2 -34.40 -14.45 10.10
N GLU A 3 -33.42 -14.55 9.22
CA GLU A 3 -32.56 -15.74 9.14
C GLU A 3 -31.59 -15.74 10.32
N LEU A 4 -31.70 -16.77 11.17
CA LEU A 4 -30.77 -16.98 12.27
C LEU A 4 -29.47 -17.58 11.73
N ILE A 5 -28.46 -16.72 11.54
CA ILE A 5 -27.16 -17.13 11.02
C ILE A 5 -26.21 -17.46 12.18
N ASN A 6 -25.51 -18.59 12.09
CA ASN A 6 -24.48 -18.94 13.04
C ASN A 6 -23.21 -18.09 12.82
N LEU A 7 -23.01 -17.09 13.68
CA LEU A 7 -21.89 -16.15 13.60
C LEU A 7 -20.51 -16.83 13.69
N ARG A 8 -20.38 -17.95 14.43
CA ARG A 8 -19.11 -18.70 14.51
C ARG A 8 -18.75 -19.30 13.16
N LYS A 9 -19.72 -19.92 12.47
CA LYS A 9 -19.51 -20.48 11.13
C LYS A 9 -19.21 -19.37 10.11
N ALA A 10 -19.94 -18.26 10.17
CA ALA A 10 -19.71 -17.11 9.29
C ALA A 10 -18.30 -16.52 9.47
N ARG A 11 -17.84 -16.30 10.71
CA ARG A 11 -16.47 -15.83 11.00
C ARG A 11 -15.40 -16.80 10.50
N LYS A 12 -15.59 -18.10 10.71
CA LYS A 12 -14.67 -19.13 10.22
C LYS A 12 -14.58 -19.15 8.70
N GLN A 13 -15.71 -18.97 8.00
CA GLN A 13 -15.73 -18.87 6.54
C GLN A 13 -15.00 -17.61 6.07
N LYS A 14 -15.22 -16.46 6.72
CA LYS A 14 -14.49 -15.22 6.42
C LYS A 14 -12.97 -15.41 6.57
N GLN A 15 -12.52 -15.95 7.69
CA GLN A 15 -11.09 -16.21 7.93
C GLN A 15 -10.46 -17.13 6.87
N ARG A 16 -11.19 -18.17 6.44
CA ARG A 16 -10.73 -19.06 5.36
C ARG A 16 -10.62 -18.31 4.03
N ALA A 17 -11.63 -17.53 3.68
CA ALA A 17 -11.64 -16.74 2.45
C ALA A 17 -10.50 -15.71 2.42
N ASP A 18 -10.23 -15.04 3.55
CA ASP A 18 -9.15 -14.07 3.67
C ASP A 18 -7.78 -14.76 3.50
N LYS A 19 -7.57 -15.92 4.13
CA LYS A 19 -6.35 -16.72 3.97
C LYS A 19 -6.15 -17.21 2.53
N ASP A 20 -7.23 -17.58 1.83
CA ASP A 20 -7.16 -18.00 0.42
C ASP A 20 -6.79 -16.82 -0.50
N LYS A 21 -7.31 -15.62 -0.22
CA LYS A 21 -6.93 -14.40 -0.95
C LYS A 21 -5.46 -14.06 -0.75
N GLU A 22 -4.98 -14.10 0.50
CA GLU A 22 -3.56 -13.91 0.82
C GLU A 22 -2.68 -14.95 0.13
N SER A 23 -3.08 -16.22 0.14
CA SER A 23 -2.35 -17.28 -0.56
C SER A 23 -2.26 -17.03 -2.06
N LYS A 24 -3.35 -16.57 -2.70
CA LYS A 24 -3.34 -16.22 -4.13
C LYS A 24 -2.39 -15.06 -4.43
N ALA A 25 -2.42 -14.00 -3.62
CA ALA A 25 -1.50 -12.87 -3.76
C ALA A 25 -0.04 -13.30 -3.54
N ASN A 26 0.21 -14.17 -2.56
CA ASN A 26 1.53 -14.69 -2.30
C ASN A 26 2.02 -15.60 -3.44
N ARG A 27 1.15 -16.39 -4.07
CA ARG A 27 1.53 -17.19 -5.25
C ARG A 27 1.93 -16.31 -6.43
N THR A 28 1.24 -15.20 -6.68
CA THR A 28 1.62 -14.29 -7.77
C THR A 28 2.92 -13.55 -7.45
N LEU A 29 3.12 -13.10 -6.22
CA LEU A 29 4.35 -12.41 -5.80
C LEU A 29 5.56 -13.36 -5.77
N HIS A 30 5.38 -14.54 -5.19
CA HIS A 30 6.47 -15.50 -4.95
C HIS A 30 6.71 -16.47 -6.11
N GLY A 31 5.71 -16.69 -6.98
CA GLY A 31 5.82 -17.53 -8.16
C GLY A 31 6.46 -16.85 -9.38
N GLN A 32 6.71 -15.55 -9.33
CA GLN A 32 7.48 -14.85 -10.36
C GLN A 32 8.94 -15.32 -10.39
N ALA A 33 9.50 -15.41 -11.60
CA ALA A 33 10.90 -15.72 -11.81
C ALA A 33 11.79 -14.70 -11.10
N ARG A 34 12.88 -15.15 -10.47
CA ARG A 34 13.79 -14.32 -9.67
C ARG A 34 14.28 -13.07 -10.42
N ALA A 35 14.64 -13.23 -11.69
CA ALA A 35 15.10 -12.12 -12.54
C ALA A 35 14.04 -11.00 -12.70
N VAL A 36 12.75 -11.34 -12.74
CA VAL A 36 11.65 -10.37 -12.84
C VAL A 36 11.44 -9.66 -11.50
N ARG A 37 11.53 -10.38 -10.38
CA ARG A 37 11.44 -9.77 -9.04
C ARG A 37 12.59 -8.80 -8.80
N ASP A 38 13.80 -9.19 -9.16
CA ASP A 38 15.01 -8.38 -8.95
C ASP A 38 15.00 -7.12 -9.82
N SER A 39 14.51 -7.21 -11.07
CA SER A 39 14.38 -6.04 -11.95
C SER A 39 13.34 -5.02 -11.45
N VAL A 40 12.18 -5.51 -10.99
CA VAL A 40 11.14 -4.66 -10.37
C VAL A 40 11.68 -3.98 -9.12
N ARG A 41 12.37 -4.73 -8.25
CA ARG A 41 12.98 -4.18 -7.04
C ARG A 41 14.01 -3.09 -7.37
N ALA A 42 14.90 -3.34 -8.33
CA ALA A 42 15.87 -2.34 -8.78
C ALA A 42 15.21 -1.09 -9.36
N ALA A 43 14.10 -1.24 -10.10
CA ALA A 43 13.32 -0.12 -10.61
C ALA A 43 12.69 0.69 -9.47
N THR A 44 12.08 0.03 -8.48
CA THR A 44 11.50 0.71 -7.31
C THR A 44 12.56 1.44 -6.48
N GLU A 45 13.73 0.86 -6.28
CA GLU A 45 14.83 1.49 -5.53
C GLU A 45 15.41 2.71 -6.27
N ARG A 46 15.46 2.69 -7.61
CA ARG A 46 15.83 3.86 -8.41
C ARG A 46 14.79 4.97 -8.28
N HIS A 47 13.51 4.61 -8.38
CA HIS A 47 12.41 5.56 -8.26
C HIS A 47 12.38 6.21 -6.88
N ASN A 48 12.54 5.43 -5.80
CA ASN A 48 12.58 5.96 -4.45
C ASN A 48 13.77 6.91 -4.26
N ARG A 49 14.97 6.55 -4.73
CA ARG A 49 16.13 7.46 -4.68
C ARG A 49 15.91 8.74 -5.47
N TYR A 50 15.21 8.66 -6.61
CA TYR A 50 14.84 9.84 -7.37
C TYR A 50 13.90 10.74 -6.56
N LEU A 51 12.85 10.17 -5.97
CA LEU A 51 11.93 10.92 -5.10
C LEU A 51 12.63 11.52 -3.88
N ASP A 52 13.48 10.75 -3.20
CA ASP A 52 14.24 11.20 -2.02
C ASP A 52 15.17 12.37 -2.38
N GLY A 53 15.84 12.32 -3.55
CA GLY A 53 16.66 13.42 -4.03
C GLY A 53 15.86 14.69 -4.37
N HIS A 54 14.55 14.56 -4.61
CA HIS A 54 13.63 15.67 -4.86
C HIS A 54 12.82 16.07 -3.63
N LEU A 55 12.99 15.36 -2.51
CA LEU A 55 12.32 15.71 -1.26
C LEU A 55 12.93 17.00 -0.73
N ARG A 56 12.19 18.10 -0.87
CA ARG A 56 12.49 19.34 -0.17
C ARG A 56 11.97 19.18 1.25
N GLU A 57 12.79 19.46 2.25
CA GLU A 57 12.33 19.52 3.63
C GLU A 57 11.11 20.46 3.66
N THR A 58 9.99 19.95 4.18
CA THR A 58 8.77 20.72 4.35
C THR A 58 9.17 22.03 5.03
N PRO A 59 8.86 23.20 4.43
CA PRO A 59 9.22 24.45 5.07
C PRO A 59 8.56 24.46 6.46
N PRO A 60 9.24 25.02 7.48
CA PRO A 60 8.66 25.10 8.82
C PRO A 60 7.27 25.72 8.72
N PRO A 61 6.31 25.30 9.58
CA PRO A 61 4.89 25.64 9.47
C PRO A 61 4.55 27.14 9.44
N GLY A 62 5.53 28.04 9.60
CA GLY A 62 5.40 29.49 9.49
C GLY A 62 5.48 30.07 8.08
N ASP A 63 5.98 29.34 7.07
CA ASP A 63 6.14 29.89 5.72
C ASP A 63 4.91 29.66 4.81
N LEU A 64 4.09 28.63 5.10
CA LEU A 64 2.84 28.37 4.38
C LEU A 64 1.75 29.42 4.66
N ALA A 65 1.89 30.22 5.72
CA ALA A 65 0.93 31.26 6.09
C ALA A 65 1.13 32.59 5.35
N LYS A 66 2.29 32.82 4.73
CA LYS A 66 2.60 34.07 4.02
C LYS A 66 2.11 34.05 2.57
N GLU A 67 2.10 32.88 1.94
CA GLU A 67 1.71 32.73 0.53
C GLU A 67 0.20 32.89 0.28
N THR A 68 -0.63 32.76 1.33
CA THR A 68 -2.07 33.00 1.25
C THR A 68 -2.48 34.45 1.49
N GLN A 69 -1.59 35.31 1.99
CA GLN A 69 -1.91 36.71 2.31
C GLN A 69 -1.54 37.70 1.19
N ASP A 70 -0.63 37.32 0.28
CA ASP A 70 -0.21 38.17 -0.85
C ASP A 70 -1.05 37.96 -2.13
N LYS A 71 -2.20 37.26 -2.04
CA LYS A 71 -3.12 36.98 -3.16
C LYS A 71 -4.48 37.67 -3.06
N GLU A 72 -4.65 38.64 -2.17
CA GLU A 72 -5.81 39.56 -2.14
C GLU A 72 -5.43 40.97 -2.62
#